data_AF-A0A2E0YEV7-F1
#
_entry.id   AF-A0A2E0YEV7-F1
#
_cell.length_a   1.000
_cell.length_b   1.000
_cell.length_c   1.000
_cell.angle_alpha   90.00
_cell.angle_beta   90.00
_cell.angle_gamma   90.00
#
_symmetry.space_group_name_H-M   'P 1'
#
loop_
_entity.id
_entity.type
_entity.pdbx_description
1 polymer ?
#
loop_
_entity_poly.entity_id
_entity_poly.type
_entity_poly.pdbx_seq_one_letter_code
_entity_poly.pdbx_strand_id
1 'polypeptide(L)'
;MAWEDDPPHLQPSVGYLRVRKVNRMIMDTWFREISVVDVDTLPEEGGIIYAAWHPGGLVDPMLMMAALPGGITFTAKSTLFKVPVLSKVMKTINVQPIQRAQDSSASPEMRKQANSNLIVTLGDLVARGERIVIFPEGLSHSESYAMQLKTGASRILMEAQRKAVEIGAPRPHIIPIGLHYSDQHSFRERVSLQINRPVEVPPMPALSEVKDQKVASLDEEVKASPDRVWCKDVTDLLHVELNRISHAQETWEDRELVWRARRMIHTIRSGDKVSKPSFHEAVLGSRRVRAAWQYLSKNDTERTDRLEARFKSHHHEMEKIQLRSWELKNREKKTSLNAFTKNILFWVWSASWMLGLVTWSAMIATGIPYLIVRLLVNKKARNEEHKAGVGSFKLLYSIGLYPIWWLFTALTLGWLIASTSSPIQDISLPGMILPMLATIPWMLVSFVLLLWWPISARLHLKLYGRLCKSWRNLRLWFRLRSGQVQWETLISSHNILAQEMASIGDGLVLPGDSDWIDPPSGKDDWEMVKLRSSD
;
A
#
# COMPACT_ATOMS: atom_id res chain seq x y z
N MET A 1 -13.42 2.37 6.67
CA MET A 1 -12.68 2.73 7.89
C MET A 1 -13.09 4.16 8.25
N ALA A 2 -13.16 4.51 9.53
CA ALA A 2 -13.21 5.93 9.88
C ALA A 2 -11.79 6.46 9.68
N TRP A 3 -11.64 7.47 8.82
CA TRP A 3 -10.37 8.16 8.66
C TRP A 3 -10.20 9.12 9.82
N GLU A 4 -8.98 9.33 10.30
CA GLU A 4 -8.76 10.26 11.39
C GLU A 4 -9.06 11.71 11.01
N ASP A 5 -9.43 12.46 12.04
CA ASP A 5 -9.70 13.89 11.97
C ASP A 5 -8.39 14.68 11.97
N ASP A 6 -8.43 15.85 11.35
CA ASP A 6 -7.25 16.73 11.33
C ASP A 6 -7.08 17.42 12.69
N PRO A 7 -5.84 17.49 13.23
CA PRO A 7 -5.58 18.24 14.44
C PRO A 7 -6.02 19.70 14.32
N PRO A 8 -6.51 20.33 15.40
CA PRO A 8 -6.97 21.73 15.35
C PRO A 8 -5.92 22.71 14.84
N HIS A 9 -4.63 22.44 15.08
CA HIS A 9 -3.51 23.26 14.63
C HIS A 9 -3.13 23.05 13.15
N LEU A 10 -3.70 22.05 12.46
CA LEU A 10 -3.41 21.71 11.07
C LEU A 10 -4.68 21.60 10.25
N GLN A 11 -5.28 22.73 9.92
CA GLN A 11 -6.53 22.78 9.14
C GLN A 11 -6.23 22.92 7.64
N PRO A 12 -6.48 21.87 6.83
CA PRO A 12 -6.23 21.94 5.40
C PRO A 12 -7.20 22.91 4.72
N SER A 13 -6.81 23.41 3.55
CA SER A 13 -7.71 24.24 2.74
C SER A 13 -8.98 23.48 2.34
N VAL A 14 -10.09 24.21 2.13
CA VAL A 14 -11.36 23.62 1.65
C VAL A 14 -11.16 22.88 0.33
N GLY A 15 -10.27 23.38 -0.54
CA GLY A 15 -9.90 22.71 -1.80
C GLY A 15 -9.25 21.35 -1.54
N TYR A 16 -8.30 21.30 -0.61
CA TYR A 16 -7.63 20.05 -0.19
C TYR A 16 -8.64 19.04 0.35
N LEU A 17 -9.53 19.46 1.27
CA LEU A 17 -10.53 18.59 1.87
C LEU A 17 -11.49 17.98 0.84
N ARG A 18 -11.90 18.76 -0.18
CA ARG A 18 -12.75 18.27 -1.28
C ARG A 18 -12.04 17.18 -2.09
N VAL A 19 -10.78 17.41 -2.46
CA VAL A 19 -9.99 16.42 -3.19
C VAL A 19 -9.72 15.19 -2.32
N ARG A 20 -9.40 15.36 -1.04
CA ARG A 20 -9.19 14.26 -0.09
C ARG A 20 -10.43 13.39 0.06
N LYS A 21 -11.64 13.98 0.10
CA LYS A 21 -12.89 13.20 0.17
C LYS A 21 -13.07 12.28 -1.03
N VAL A 22 -12.82 12.78 -2.24
CA VAL A 22 -12.87 11.97 -3.46
C VAL A 22 -11.77 10.90 -3.43
N ASN A 23 -10.56 11.27 -3.03
CA ASN A 23 -9.43 10.36 -2.92
C ASN A 23 -9.68 9.21 -1.91
N ARG A 24 -10.24 9.51 -0.72
CA ARG A 24 -10.66 8.51 0.28
C ARG A 24 -11.67 7.51 -0.31
N MET A 25 -12.66 7.98 -1.08
CA MET A 25 -13.61 7.10 -1.77
C MET A 25 -12.93 6.19 -2.82
N ILE A 26 -11.92 6.72 -3.53
CA ILE A 26 -11.12 5.95 -4.49
C ILE A 26 -10.29 4.89 -3.75
N MET A 27 -9.59 5.25 -2.68
CA MET A 27 -8.78 4.31 -1.88
C MET A 27 -9.64 3.21 -1.23
N ASP A 28 -10.80 3.57 -0.65
CA ASP A 28 -11.79 2.61 -0.13
C ASP A 28 -12.40 1.73 -1.24
N THR A 29 -12.30 2.14 -2.50
CA THR A 29 -12.71 1.33 -3.66
C THR A 29 -11.54 0.52 -4.21
N TRP A 30 -10.31 0.99 -4.09
CA TRP A 30 -9.12 0.29 -4.57
C TRP A 30 -8.69 -0.83 -3.62
N PHE A 31 -8.67 -0.60 -2.31
CA PHE A 31 -8.20 -1.56 -1.29
C PHE A 31 -9.34 -2.17 -0.49
N ARG A 32 -9.46 -3.50 -0.44
CA ARG A 32 -10.53 -4.14 0.36
C ARG A 32 -10.33 -3.97 1.86
N GLU A 33 -9.13 -3.63 2.28
CA GLU A 33 -8.69 -3.49 3.66
C GLU A 33 -7.55 -2.47 3.69
N ILE A 34 -7.73 -1.43 4.50
CA ILE A 34 -6.74 -0.39 4.76
C ILE A 34 -6.51 -0.39 6.26
N SER A 35 -5.25 -0.40 6.69
CA SER A 35 -4.86 -0.22 8.08
C SER A 35 -3.88 0.93 8.16
N VAL A 36 -4.12 1.84 9.10
CA VAL A 36 -3.21 2.92 9.49
C VAL A 36 -2.79 2.59 10.91
N VAL A 37 -1.48 2.57 11.15
CA VAL A 37 -0.89 2.12 12.42
C VAL A 37 -0.05 3.27 12.99
N ASP A 38 -0.17 3.48 14.30
CA ASP A 38 0.61 4.42 15.12
C ASP A 38 0.50 5.90 14.70
N VAL A 39 -0.67 6.32 14.26
CA VAL A 39 -0.92 7.71 13.82
C VAL A 39 -1.04 8.70 14.97
N ASP A 40 -1.45 8.21 16.14
CA ASP A 40 -1.43 8.90 17.43
C ASP A 40 -0.01 9.18 17.95
N THR A 41 1.02 8.56 17.38
CA THR A 41 2.43 8.78 17.76
C THR A 41 3.09 9.96 17.05
N LEU A 42 2.36 10.63 16.13
CA LEU A 42 2.89 11.78 15.42
C LEU A 42 3.19 12.94 16.39
N PRO A 43 4.34 13.63 16.24
CA PRO A 43 4.64 14.83 17.02
C PRO A 43 3.53 15.88 16.90
N GLU A 44 3.15 16.47 18.03
CA GLU A 44 2.16 17.56 18.10
C GLU A 44 2.75 18.91 17.69
N GLU A 45 4.07 19.08 17.83
CA GLU A 45 4.79 20.30 17.50
C GLU A 45 5.81 20.07 16.37
N GLY A 46 6.13 21.15 15.65
CA GLY A 46 7.11 21.13 14.56
C GLY A 46 6.55 20.58 13.25
N GLY A 47 7.17 20.96 12.13
CA GLY A 47 6.78 20.43 10.83
C GLY A 47 7.29 19.01 10.62
N ILE A 48 6.64 18.27 9.73
CA ILE A 48 6.95 16.85 9.49
C ILE A 48 7.30 16.60 8.03
N ILE A 49 8.45 15.97 7.81
CA ILE A 49 8.85 15.39 6.54
C ILE A 49 8.54 13.90 6.59
N TYR A 50 7.47 13.46 5.93
CA TYR A 50 7.20 12.05 5.75
C TYR A 50 8.10 11.49 4.63
N ALA A 51 8.94 10.51 4.98
CA ALA A 51 9.81 9.83 4.04
C ALA A 51 9.31 8.39 3.84
N ALA A 52 9.06 8.00 2.59
CA ALA A 52 8.59 6.64 2.28
C ALA A 52 9.33 6.08 1.07
N TRP A 53 9.49 4.77 1.01
CA TRP A 53 9.77 4.08 -0.25
C TRP A 53 8.55 4.14 -1.20
N HIS A 54 8.74 3.93 -2.51
CA HIS A 54 7.70 4.23 -3.51
C HIS A 54 7.25 3.05 -4.41
N PRO A 55 6.76 1.93 -3.83
CA PRO A 55 6.45 0.72 -4.58
C PRO A 55 5.11 0.78 -5.35
N GLY A 56 4.15 1.60 -4.90
CA GLY A 56 2.79 1.69 -5.48
C GLY A 56 2.63 2.75 -6.57
N GLY A 57 3.65 3.58 -6.82
CA GLY A 57 3.55 4.71 -7.73
C GLY A 57 2.46 5.67 -7.28
N LEU A 58 1.57 6.13 -8.18
CA LEU A 58 0.46 7.05 -7.87
C LEU A 58 -0.40 6.63 -6.66
N VAL A 59 -0.49 5.32 -6.38
CA VAL A 59 -1.28 4.81 -5.25
C VAL A 59 -0.70 5.25 -3.91
N ASP A 60 0.62 5.37 -3.78
CA ASP A 60 1.30 5.76 -2.53
C ASP A 60 0.91 7.17 -2.06
N PRO A 61 1.11 8.27 -2.84
CA PRO A 61 0.74 9.60 -2.40
C PRO A 61 -0.78 9.74 -2.23
N MET A 62 -1.59 9.01 -3.00
CA MET A 62 -3.04 8.97 -2.80
C MET A 62 -3.40 8.33 -1.46
N LEU A 63 -2.79 7.21 -1.10
CA LEU A 63 -3.02 6.58 0.19
C LEU A 63 -2.56 7.47 1.35
N MET A 64 -1.37 8.06 1.25
CA MET A 64 -0.84 8.97 2.26
C MET A 64 -1.73 10.20 2.44
N MET A 65 -2.22 10.81 1.35
CA MET A 65 -3.18 11.92 1.42
C MET A 65 -4.52 11.51 2.08
N ALA A 66 -4.96 10.27 1.88
CA ALA A 66 -6.19 9.78 2.48
C ALA A 66 -6.04 9.52 3.99
N ALA A 67 -4.90 8.96 4.39
CA ALA A 67 -4.63 8.42 5.71
C ALA A 67 -4.04 9.42 6.70
N LEU A 68 -3.07 10.24 6.27
CA LEU A 68 -2.31 11.09 7.18
C LEU A 68 -3.07 12.39 7.51
N PRO A 69 -3.02 12.87 8.76
CA PRO A 69 -3.70 14.08 9.17
C PRO A 69 -3.02 15.36 8.67
N GLY A 70 -3.82 16.41 8.48
CA GLY A 70 -3.40 17.74 8.07
C GLY A 70 -3.31 17.93 6.55
N GLY A 71 -2.92 19.15 6.16
CA GLY A 71 -2.61 19.49 4.77
C GLY A 71 -1.22 18.98 4.42
N ILE A 72 -1.10 18.17 3.37
CA ILE A 72 0.17 17.55 2.99
C ILE A 72 0.61 18.05 1.63
N THR A 73 1.81 18.60 1.61
CA THR A 73 2.47 19.05 0.38
C THR A 73 3.27 17.89 -0.22
N PHE A 74 2.93 17.51 -1.44
CA PHE A 74 3.63 16.46 -2.18
C PHE A 74 4.61 17.06 -3.19
N THR A 75 5.65 16.32 -3.54
CA THR A 75 6.45 16.60 -4.73
C THR A 75 6.07 15.64 -5.86
N ALA A 76 5.95 16.14 -7.09
CA ALA A 76 5.62 15.31 -8.24
C ALA A 76 6.37 15.76 -9.50
N LYS A 77 6.56 14.83 -10.45
CA LYS A 77 7.31 15.12 -11.68
C LYS A 77 6.69 16.30 -12.43
N SER A 78 7.54 17.24 -12.86
CA SER A 78 7.12 18.48 -13.53
C SER A 78 6.27 18.25 -14.79
N THR A 79 6.47 17.13 -15.50
CA THR A 79 5.72 16.79 -16.72
C THR A 79 4.21 16.57 -16.48
N LEU A 80 3.79 16.21 -15.27
CA LEU A 80 2.36 16.05 -14.94
C LEU A 80 1.59 17.38 -14.98
N PHE A 81 2.27 18.49 -14.70
CA PHE A 81 1.66 19.83 -14.71
C PHE A 81 1.33 20.35 -16.12
N LYS A 82 1.79 19.67 -17.17
CA LYS A 82 1.42 19.97 -18.57
C LYS A 82 0.00 19.50 -18.92
N VAL A 83 -0.59 18.61 -18.12
CA VAL A 83 -1.96 18.12 -18.32
C VAL A 83 -2.95 19.06 -17.62
N PRO A 84 -3.83 19.80 -18.33
CA PRO A 84 -4.58 20.93 -17.76
C PRO A 84 -5.43 20.58 -16.54
N VAL A 85 -6.22 19.51 -16.62
CA VAL A 85 -7.12 19.09 -15.52
C VAL A 85 -6.31 18.61 -14.31
N LEU A 86 -5.29 17.78 -14.56
CA LEU A 86 -4.41 17.28 -13.51
C LEU A 86 -3.64 18.42 -12.82
N SER A 87 -3.13 19.38 -13.59
CA SER A 87 -2.43 20.57 -13.08
C SER A 87 -3.32 21.39 -12.13
N LYS A 88 -4.61 21.58 -12.46
CA LYS A 88 -5.57 22.27 -11.59
C LYS A 88 -5.77 21.53 -10.27
N VAL A 89 -5.93 20.21 -10.31
CA VAL A 89 -6.07 19.38 -9.09
C VAL A 89 -4.80 19.45 -8.25
N MET A 90 -3.63 19.28 -8.87
CA MET A 90 -2.33 19.32 -8.19
C MET A 90 -2.08 20.67 -7.50
N LYS A 91 -2.39 21.79 -8.17
CA LYS A 91 -2.28 23.13 -7.56
C LYS A 91 -3.25 23.32 -6.39
N THR A 92 -4.46 22.74 -6.47
CA THR A 92 -5.47 22.83 -5.40
C THR A 92 -5.00 22.15 -4.10
N ILE A 93 -4.17 21.10 -4.22
CA ILE A 93 -3.63 20.35 -3.07
C ILE A 93 -2.16 20.69 -2.78
N ASN A 94 -1.67 21.82 -3.29
CA ASN A 94 -0.31 22.33 -3.09
C ASN A 94 0.82 21.36 -3.52
N VAL A 95 0.64 20.57 -4.59
CA VAL A 95 1.75 19.75 -5.11
C VAL A 95 2.82 20.63 -5.75
N GLN A 96 4.08 20.39 -5.38
CA GLN A 96 5.24 21.10 -5.90
C GLN A 96 5.93 20.32 -7.04
N PRO A 97 6.32 20.98 -8.15
CA PRO A 97 6.97 20.32 -9.28
C PRO A 97 8.45 20.05 -9.02
N ILE A 98 8.89 18.79 -9.16
CA ILE A 98 10.31 18.41 -9.11
C ILE A 98 10.85 18.09 -10.51
N GLN A 99 12.05 18.59 -10.82
CA GLN A 99 12.72 18.35 -12.10
C GLN A 99 13.67 17.15 -11.99
N ARG A 100 13.34 16.07 -12.70
CA ARG A 100 14.14 14.82 -12.74
C ARG A 100 15.03 14.83 -14.00
N ALA A 101 16.25 14.31 -13.87
CA ALA A 101 17.23 14.31 -14.97
C ALA A 101 16.69 13.60 -16.23
N GLN A 102 15.99 12.49 -16.05
CA GLN A 102 15.40 11.69 -17.12
C GLN A 102 14.14 12.31 -17.77
N ASP A 103 13.48 13.26 -17.11
CA ASP A 103 12.17 13.79 -17.56
C ASP A 103 12.28 15.22 -18.12
N SER A 104 13.43 15.88 -17.95
CA SER A 104 13.60 17.30 -18.20
C SER A 104 14.49 17.53 -19.43
N SER A 105 13.97 18.31 -20.39
CA SER A 105 14.76 18.84 -21.50
C SER A 105 15.55 20.10 -21.11
N ALA A 106 15.47 20.53 -19.84
CA ALA A 106 16.17 21.70 -19.34
C ALA A 106 17.66 21.39 -19.08
N SER A 107 18.51 22.42 -19.17
CA SER A 107 19.94 22.27 -18.86
C SER A 107 20.15 21.78 -17.42
N PRO A 108 21.25 21.06 -17.14
CA PRO A 108 21.59 20.62 -15.78
C PRO A 108 21.59 21.75 -14.75
N GLU A 109 22.02 22.95 -15.13
CA GLU A 109 22.07 24.14 -14.28
C GLU A 109 20.68 24.66 -13.92
N MET A 110 19.80 24.82 -14.90
CA MET A 110 18.41 25.25 -14.66
C MET A 110 17.69 24.27 -13.73
N ARG A 111 17.90 22.96 -13.94
CA ARG A 111 17.35 21.91 -13.08
C ARG A 111 17.90 22.00 -11.66
N LYS A 112 19.21 22.22 -11.51
CA LYS A 112 19.85 22.39 -10.19
C LYS A 112 19.30 23.61 -9.47
N GLN A 113 19.12 24.74 -10.16
CA GLN A 113 18.55 25.96 -9.58
C GLN A 113 17.10 25.73 -9.15
N ALA A 114 16.26 25.18 -10.03
CA ALA A 114 14.85 24.92 -9.73
C ALA A 114 14.68 23.97 -8.52
N ASN A 115 15.46 22.89 -8.47
CA ASN A 115 15.41 21.97 -7.34
C ASN A 115 15.99 22.58 -6.05
N SER A 116 16.95 23.51 -6.14
CA SER A 116 17.47 24.21 -4.96
C SER A 116 16.42 25.19 -4.40
N ASN A 117 15.72 25.92 -5.26
CA ASN A 117 14.60 26.76 -4.84
C ASN A 117 13.48 25.91 -4.21
N LEU A 118 13.17 24.75 -4.78
CA LEU A 118 12.19 23.82 -4.21
C LEU A 118 12.59 23.36 -2.80
N ILE A 119 13.87 23.06 -2.56
CA ILE A 119 14.36 22.69 -1.22
C ILE A 119 14.11 23.82 -0.22
N VAL A 120 14.40 25.08 -0.61
CA VAL A 120 14.15 26.25 0.23
C VAL A 120 12.66 26.43 0.53
N THR A 121 11.80 26.33 -0.50
CA THR A 121 10.34 26.42 -0.31
C THR A 121 9.82 25.34 0.63
N LEU A 122 10.23 24.08 0.44
CA LEU A 122 9.79 22.98 1.30
C LEU A 122 10.37 23.11 2.72
N GLY A 123 11.61 23.60 2.85
CA GLY A 123 12.24 23.89 4.13
C GLY A 123 11.47 24.95 4.93
N ASP A 124 11.08 26.06 4.29
CA ASP A 124 10.27 27.12 4.93
C ASP A 124 8.88 26.63 5.34
N LEU A 125 8.20 25.82 4.52
CA LEU A 125 6.93 25.21 4.89
C LEU A 125 7.09 24.35 6.16
N VAL A 126 8.05 23.43 6.15
CA VAL A 126 8.30 22.52 7.27
C VAL A 126 8.73 23.29 8.52
N ALA A 127 9.55 24.34 8.39
CA ALA A 127 9.94 25.19 9.52
C ALA A 127 8.75 25.86 10.22
N ARG A 128 7.67 26.13 9.47
CA ARG A 128 6.43 26.74 9.96
C ARG A 128 5.41 25.74 10.50
N GLY A 129 5.77 24.47 10.64
CA GLY A 129 4.87 23.43 11.15
C GLY A 129 4.12 22.65 10.07
N GLU A 130 4.31 22.96 8.79
CA GLU A 130 3.62 22.25 7.70
C GLU A 130 4.18 20.84 7.48
N ARG A 131 3.39 20.02 6.78
CA ARG A 131 3.72 18.61 6.52
C ARG A 131 3.98 18.37 5.05
N ILE A 132 5.05 17.64 4.75
CA ILE A 132 5.43 17.30 3.37
C ILE A 132 5.66 15.80 3.22
N VAL A 133 5.53 15.30 1.99
CA VAL A 133 5.88 13.92 1.62
C VAL A 133 6.99 13.92 0.60
N ILE A 134 8.02 13.11 0.85
CA ILE A 134 9.12 12.87 -0.07
C ILE A 134 9.37 11.37 -0.25
N PHE A 135 9.66 10.98 -1.48
CA PHE A 135 10.12 9.64 -1.86
C PHE A 135 11.60 9.74 -2.23
N PRO A 136 12.54 9.50 -1.29
CA PRO A 136 13.96 9.86 -1.45
C PRO A 136 14.70 9.06 -2.53
N GLU A 137 14.15 7.94 -3.02
CA GLU A 137 14.64 7.18 -4.19
C GLU A 137 14.52 8.01 -5.49
N GLY A 138 13.48 8.83 -5.60
CA GLY A 138 13.18 9.65 -6.78
C GLY A 138 12.76 8.85 -8.02
N LEU A 139 12.36 7.58 -7.85
CA LEU A 139 11.85 6.62 -8.84
C LEU A 139 10.78 5.74 -8.16
N SER A 140 9.84 5.18 -8.93
CA SER A 140 9.00 4.07 -8.48
C SER A 140 9.60 2.76 -9.02
N HIS A 141 9.73 1.74 -8.19
CA HIS A 141 10.30 0.44 -8.59
C HIS A 141 9.49 -0.74 -8.03
N SER A 142 9.80 -1.94 -8.54
CA SER A 142 9.20 -3.21 -8.10
C SER A 142 10.19 -4.12 -7.36
N GLU A 143 11.30 -3.57 -6.88
CA GLU A 143 12.28 -4.31 -6.06
C GLU A 143 11.76 -4.64 -4.66
N SER A 144 12.37 -5.64 -4.02
CA SER A 144 12.05 -6.09 -2.66
C SER A 144 12.64 -5.21 -1.55
N TYR A 145 13.45 -4.20 -1.88
CA TYR A 145 14.18 -3.30 -0.97
C TYR A 145 14.14 -1.85 -1.47
N ALA A 146 14.49 -0.87 -0.62
CA ALA A 146 14.54 0.54 -1.02
C ALA A 146 15.80 0.83 -1.84
N MET A 147 15.67 1.50 -2.99
CA MET A 147 16.81 1.85 -3.85
C MET A 147 17.73 2.90 -3.19
N GLN A 148 18.87 3.19 -3.83
CA GLN A 148 19.79 4.23 -3.35
C GLN A 148 19.08 5.59 -3.19
N LEU A 149 19.14 6.13 -1.98
CA LEU A 149 18.48 7.39 -1.65
C LEU A 149 19.27 8.61 -2.14
N LYS A 150 18.54 9.67 -2.48
CA LYS A 150 19.08 10.99 -2.78
C LYS A 150 19.03 11.87 -1.54
N THR A 151 19.95 12.82 -1.45
CA THR A 151 20.09 13.79 -0.34
C THR A 151 18.98 14.85 -0.26
N GLY A 152 17.89 14.72 -1.02
CA GLY A 152 16.82 15.73 -1.06
C GLY A 152 16.13 15.89 0.29
N ALA A 153 15.80 14.77 0.95
CA ALA A 153 15.10 14.78 2.24
C ALA A 153 15.96 15.40 3.36
N SER A 154 17.24 15.01 3.45
CA SER A 154 18.16 15.56 4.44
C SER A 154 18.43 17.04 4.22
N ARG A 155 18.57 17.49 2.96
CA ARG A 155 18.75 18.92 2.64
C ARG A 155 17.52 19.76 3.03
N ILE A 156 16.31 19.25 2.82
CA ILE A 156 15.08 19.94 3.26
C ILE A 156 15.03 19.99 4.78
N LEU A 157 15.38 18.90 5.47
CA LEU A 157 15.42 18.87 6.94
C LEU A 157 16.42 19.89 7.50
N MET A 158 17.63 19.97 6.92
CA MET A 158 18.65 20.94 7.34
C MET A 158 18.15 22.38 7.17
N GLU A 159 17.56 22.70 6.01
CA GLU A 159 16.99 24.01 5.74
C GLU A 159 15.86 24.35 6.72
N ALA A 160 14.96 23.40 6.95
CA ALA A 160 13.84 23.56 7.87
C ALA A 160 14.31 23.78 9.31
N GLN A 161 15.29 23.01 9.78
CA GLN A 161 15.83 23.15 11.14
C GLN A 161 16.55 24.50 11.33
N ARG A 162 17.34 24.94 10.36
CA ARG A 162 17.96 26.27 10.38
C ARG A 162 16.91 27.38 10.44
N LYS A 163 15.89 27.28 9.60
CA LYS A 163 14.84 28.28 9.53
C LYS A 163 13.96 28.29 10.79
N ALA A 164 13.65 27.11 11.36
CA ALA A 164 12.92 26.99 12.60
C ALA A 164 13.64 27.69 13.76
N VAL A 165 14.97 27.53 13.86
CA VAL A 165 15.80 28.25 14.84
C VAL A 165 15.74 29.76 14.62
N GLU A 166 15.84 30.23 13.37
CA GLU A 166 15.77 31.66 13.03
C GLU A 166 14.44 32.30 13.45
N ILE A 167 13.32 31.60 13.28
CA ILE A 167 11.97 32.11 13.56
C ILE A 167 11.45 31.73 14.96
N GLY A 168 12.24 31.01 15.77
CA GLY A 168 11.84 30.54 17.10
C GLY A 168 10.70 29.50 17.08
N ALA A 169 10.60 28.70 16.02
CA ALA A 169 9.60 27.64 15.88
C ALA A 169 10.11 26.29 16.44
N PRO A 170 9.21 25.36 16.82
CA PRO A 170 9.59 24.02 17.25
C PRO A 170 10.40 23.26 16.19
N ARG A 171 11.26 22.34 16.64
CA ARG A 171 12.19 21.60 15.78
C ARG A 171 11.43 20.70 14.79
N PRO A 172 11.71 20.79 13.47
CA PRO A 172 11.16 19.86 12.50
C PRO A 172 11.62 18.41 12.65
N HIS A 173 10.73 17.49 12.26
CA HIS A 173 10.92 16.04 12.31
C HIS A 173 10.96 15.41 10.91
N ILE A 174 11.68 14.31 10.77
CA ILE A 174 11.57 13.40 9.63
C ILE A 174 11.03 12.05 10.12
N ILE A 175 9.95 11.58 9.50
CA ILE A 175 9.20 10.40 9.94
C ILE A 175 9.16 9.37 8.80
N PRO A 176 9.76 8.18 8.98
CA PRO A 176 9.68 7.11 8.01
C PRO A 176 8.28 6.47 7.98
N ILE A 177 7.73 6.28 6.77
CA ILE A 177 6.42 5.65 6.57
C ILE A 177 6.59 4.30 5.87
N GLY A 178 6.15 3.24 6.54
CA GLY A 178 6.11 1.88 6.01
C GLY A 178 4.86 1.68 5.15
N LEU A 179 5.03 1.46 3.84
CA LEU A 179 3.94 1.15 2.92
C LEU A 179 4.00 -0.34 2.54
N HIS A 180 3.04 -1.12 3.01
CA HIS A 180 2.97 -2.56 2.72
C HIS A 180 1.74 -2.87 1.88
N TYR A 181 1.93 -3.56 0.76
CA TYR A 181 0.87 -4.02 -0.12
C TYR A 181 0.85 -5.55 -0.14
N SER A 182 -0.34 -6.17 -0.09
CA SER A 182 -0.42 -7.61 -0.38
C SER A 182 -0.16 -7.91 -1.85
N ASP A 183 -0.55 -7.00 -2.74
CA ASP A 183 -0.06 -6.86 -4.12
C ASP A 183 -0.39 -5.43 -4.56
N GLN A 184 0.64 -4.70 -4.99
CA GLN A 184 0.58 -3.27 -5.32
C GLN A 184 -0.08 -2.95 -6.67
N HIS A 185 -0.22 -3.93 -7.56
CA HIS A 185 -0.76 -3.75 -8.91
C HIS A 185 -2.18 -4.31 -9.05
N SER A 186 -2.65 -5.07 -8.07
CA SER A 186 -3.95 -5.73 -8.10
C SER A 186 -5.04 -4.93 -7.39
N PHE A 187 -6.21 -4.91 -8.02
CA PHE A 187 -7.41 -4.30 -7.46
C PHE A 187 -7.94 -5.12 -6.29
N ARG A 188 -8.48 -4.45 -5.27
CA ARG A 188 -9.08 -5.05 -4.07
C ARG A 188 -8.10 -5.84 -3.21
N GLU A 189 -6.84 -5.44 -3.24
CA GLU A 189 -5.84 -5.94 -2.32
C GLU A 189 -5.86 -5.20 -0.98
N ARG A 190 -4.96 -5.58 -0.08
CA ARG A 190 -4.87 -5.06 1.28
C ARG A 190 -3.64 -4.18 1.39
N VAL A 191 -3.73 -3.15 2.22
CA VAL A 191 -2.62 -2.23 2.47
C VAL A 191 -2.52 -1.90 3.94
N SER A 192 -1.28 -1.76 4.42
CA SER A 192 -0.96 -1.22 5.74
C SER A 192 -0.02 -0.04 5.56
N LEU A 193 -0.39 1.11 6.11
CA LEU A 193 0.45 2.28 6.27
C LEU A 193 0.89 2.33 7.74
N GLN A 194 2.19 2.27 7.98
CA GLN A 194 2.78 2.28 9.33
C GLN A 194 3.55 3.57 9.53
N ILE A 195 3.18 4.32 10.56
CA ILE A 195 3.91 5.50 11.00
C ILE A 195 4.98 5.04 11.98
N ASN A 196 6.22 5.45 11.77
CA ASN A 196 7.33 5.07 12.64
C ASN A 196 7.77 6.27 13.48
N ARG A 197 8.62 6.01 14.47
CA ARG A 197 9.22 7.06 15.29
C ARG A 197 10.03 8.06 14.45
N PRO A 198 10.11 9.34 14.87
CA PRO A 198 10.99 10.31 14.24
C PRO A 198 12.45 9.84 14.20
N VAL A 199 13.16 10.07 13.09
CA VAL A 199 14.58 9.73 13.00
C VAL A 199 15.39 10.67 13.89
N GLU A 200 16.22 10.09 14.74
CA GLU A 200 17.21 10.82 15.53
C GLU A 200 18.37 11.21 14.61
N VAL A 201 18.52 12.52 14.37
CA VAL A 201 19.58 13.04 13.49
C VAL A 201 20.71 13.65 14.30
N PRO A 202 21.97 13.55 13.82
CA PRO A 202 23.11 14.17 14.47
C PRO A 202 22.93 15.69 14.58
N PRO A 203 23.60 16.35 15.56
CA PRO A 203 23.61 17.81 15.66
C PRO A 203 24.04 18.47 14.34
N MET A 204 23.38 19.56 13.98
CA MET A 204 23.74 20.30 12.77
C MET A 204 25.10 20.99 12.93
N PRO A 205 25.91 21.06 11.86
CA PRO A 205 27.16 21.82 11.88
C PRO A 205 26.89 23.31 12.11
N ALA A 206 27.77 23.98 12.86
CA ALA A 206 27.62 25.39 13.17
C ALA A 206 27.87 26.26 11.93
N LEU A 207 27.16 27.39 11.81
CA LEU A 207 27.32 28.31 10.68
C LEU A 207 28.73 28.93 10.61
N SER A 208 29.47 28.97 11.73
CA SER A 208 30.87 29.40 11.80
C SER A 208 31.82 28.42 11.09
N GLU A 209 31.65 27.11 11.31
CA GLU A 209 32.48 26.04 10.73
C GLU A 209 32.40 25.99 9.19
N VAL A 210 31.32 26.51 8.61
CA VAL A 210 31.09 26.59 7.16
C VAL A 210 31.80 27.81 6.54
N LYS A 211 31.99 28.90 7.30
CA LYS A 211 32.66 30.11 6.80
C LYS A 211 34.17 29.94 6.70
N ASP A 212 34.78 29.23 7.64
CA ASP A 212 36.24 29.03 7.69
C ASP A 212 36.77 28.20 6.52
N GLN A 213 35.95 27.32 5.94
CA GLN A 213 36.35 26.50 4.78
C GLN A 213 36.28 27.22 3.43
N LYS A 214 35.54 28.33 3.31
CA LYS A 214 35.54 29.13 2.05
C LYS A 214 36.86 29.85 1.80
N VAL A 215 37.74 29.93 2.80
CA VAL A 215 39.00 30.69 2.78
C VAL A 215 40.22 29.78 2.57
N ALA A 216 40.11 28.45 2.74
CA ALA A 216 41.23 27.53 2.67
C ALA A 216 41.29 26.73 1.34
N SER A 217 42.10 27.25 0.40
CA SER A 217 42.82 26.60 -0.71
C SER A 217 42.06 25.82 -1.81
N LEU A 218 42.47 26.10 -3.06
CA LEU A 218 41.93 25.59 -4.33
C LEU A 218 42.53 24.25 -4.81
N ASP A 219 43.44 23.59 -4.08
CA ASP A 219 44.23 22.46 -4.63
C ASP A 219 44.40 21.25 -3.68
N GLU A 220 43.34 20.77 -3.03
CA GLU A 220 43.29 19.39 -2.50
C GLU A 220 41.90 18.78 -2.73
N GLU A 221 41.89 17.50 -3.09
CA GLU A 221 40.74 16.61 -3.25
C GLU A 221 39.54 17.01 -2.38
N VAL A 222 38.46 17.48 -3.01
CA VAL A 222 37.33 18.22 -2.41
C VAL A 222 36.84 17.58 -1.10
N LYS A 223 37.37 18.03 0.05
CA LYS A 223 36.77 17.73 1.36
C LYS A 223 35.34 18.27 1.33
N ALA A 224 34.37 17.38 1.43
CA ALA A 224 32.97 17.76 1.40
C ALA A 224 32.67 18.74 2.55
N SER A 225 31.98 19.86 2.25
CA SER A 225 31.56 20.83 3.26
C SER A 225 30.79 20.14 4.41
N PRO A 226 30.89 20.60 5.67
CA PRO A 226 30.19 20.01 6.83
C PRO A 226 28.71 19.71 6.57
N ASP A 227 28.00 20.65 5.93
CA ASP A 227 26.60 20.47 5.50
C ASP A 227 26.37 19.25 4.61
N ARG A 228 27.29 18.96 3.69
CA ARG A 228 27.20 17.82 2.76
C ARG A 228 27.47 16.51 3.48
N VAL A 229 28.42 16.50 4.42
CA VAL A 229 28.71 15.33 5.26
C VAL A 229 27.49 15.01 6.12
N TRP A 230 26.97 16.01 6.84
CA TRP A 230 25.75 15.85 7.64
C TRP A 230 24.56 15.37 6.80
N CYS A 231 24.34 15.96 5.62
CA CYS A 231 23.26 15.52 4.73
C CYS A 231 23.44 14.07 4.25
N LYS A 232 24.68 13.63 4.04
CA LYS A 232 24.99 12.24 3.67
C LYS A 232 24.68 11.31 4.84
N ASP A 233 25.17 11.61 6.03
CA ASP A 233 24.95 10.80 7.23
C ASP A 233 23.46 10.63 7.54
N VAL A 234 22.68 11.71 7.48
CA VAL A 234 21.22 11.65 7.65
C VAL A 234 20.54 10.84 6.53
N THR A 235 21.06 10.88 5.31
CA THR A 235 20.52 10.08 4.20
C THR A 235 20.82 8.59 4.41
N ASP A 236 22.01 8.27 4.90
CA ASP A 236 22.42 6.88 5.18
C ASP A 236 21.61 6.31 6.35
N LEU A 237 21.39 7.10 7.42
CA LEU A 237 20.47 6.75 8.50
C LEU A 237 19.05 6.48 7.97
N LEU A 238 18.53 7.39 7.14
CA LEU A 238 17.19 7.23 6.55
C LEU A 238 17.11 6.00 5.63
N HIS A 239 18.19 5.65 4.95
CA HIS A 239 18.23 4.45 4.10
C HIS A 239 18.09 3.17 4.92
N VAL A 240 18.79 3.08 6.05
CA VAL A 240 18.63 1.95 6.98
C VAL A 240 17.19 1.88 7.51
N GLU A 241 16.62 3.01 7.92
CA GLU A 241 15.22 3.05 8.39
C GLU A 241 14.22 2.61 7.31
N LEU A 242 14.36 3.11 6.07
CA LEU A 242 13.46 2.72 4.99
C LEU A 242 13.57 1.23 4.63
N ASN A 243 14.77 0.64 4.67
CA ASN A 243 14.95 -0.79 4.45
C ASN A 243 14.32 -1.63 5.58
N ARG A 244 14.52 -1.22 6.83
CA ARG A 244 13.94 -1.89 8.01
C ARG A 244 12.41 -1.90 7.95
N ILE A 245 11.80 -0.73 7.73
CA ILE A 245 10.34 -0.60 7.73
C ILE A 245 9.69 -1.21 6.49
N SER A 246 10.35 -1.21 5.32
CA SER A 246 9.81 -1.85 4.10
C SER A 246 9.86 -3.38 4.15
N HIS A 247 10.56 -3.93 5.14
CA HIS A 247 10.93 -5.34 5.25
C HIS A 247 11.75 -5.78 4.04
N ALA A 248 12.78 -5.00 3.73
CA ALA A 248 13.71 -5.26 2.64
C ALA A 248 14.31 -6.68 2.76
N GLN A 249 14.35 -7.40 1.64
CA GLN A 249 14.96 -8.73 1.51
C GLN A 249 15.78 -8.78 0.22
N GLU A 250 16.80 -9.65 0.19
CA GLU A 250 17.68 -9.83 -0.96
C GLU A 250 16.90 -10.29 -2.20
N THR A 251 15.92 -11.19 -2.01
CA THR A 251 15.06 -11.68 -3.09
C THR A 251 13.58 -11.65 -2.74
N TRP A 252 12.73 -11.69 -3.79
CA TRP A 252 11.29 -11.87 -3.64
C TRP A 252 10.92 -13.25 -3.08
N GLU A 253 11.74 -14.28 -3.34
CA GLU A 253 11.56 -15.63 -2.82
C GLU A 253 11.70 -15.64 -1.30
N ASP A 254 12.77 -15.04 -0.76
CA ASP A 254 12.99 -14.97 0.69
C ASP A 254 11.88 -14.21 1.39
N ARG A 255 11.41 -13.12 0.76
CA ARG A 255 10.24 -12.39 1.25
C ARG A 255 9.01 -13.31 1.30
N GLU A 256 8.74 -14.09 0.25
CA GLU A 256 7.62 -15.03 0.26
C GLU A 256 7.76 -16.10 1.36
N LEU A 257 8.96 -16.62 1.58
CA LEU A 257 9.25 -17.60 2.63
C LEU A 257 8.94 -17.04 4.01
N VAL A 258 9.37 -15.81 4.33
CA VAL A 258 9.03 -15.12 5.58
C VAL A 258 7.50 -15.02 5.77
N TRP A 259 6.77 -14.61 4.74
CA TRP A 259 5.31 -14.48 4.80
C TRP A 259 4.58 -15.81 4.99
N ARG A 260 5.16 -16.91 4.49
CA ARG A 260 4.66 -18.28 4.66
C ARG A 260 5.02 -18.84 6.04
N ALA A 261 6.23 -18.64 6.53
CA ALA A 261 6.66 -19.04 7.87
C ALA A 261 5.77 -18.38 8.93
N ARG A 262 5.53 -17.06 8.81
CA ARG A 262 4.54 -16.33 9.62
C ARG A 262 3.16 -16.99 9.59
N ARG A 263 2.70 -17.44 8.42
CA ARG A 263 1.38 -18.09 8.28
C ARG A 263 1.32 -19.41 9.03
N MET A 264 2.39 -20.19 9.01
CA MET A 264 2.51 -21.45 9.73
C MET A 264 2.46 -21.23 11.24
N ILE A 265 3.28 -20.29 11.75
CA ILE A 265 3.33 -19.91 13.16
C ILE A 265 1.95 -19.41 13.64
N HIS A 266 1.33 -18.48 12.90
CA HIS A 266 -0.02 -17.97 13.22
C HIS A 266 -1.04 -19.10 13.32
N THR A 267 -0.96 -20.06 12.40
CA THR A 267 -1.89 -21.18 12.35
C THR A 267 -1.76 -22.04 13.59
N ILE A 268 -0.55 -22.36 14.06
CA ILE A 268 -0.33 -23.11 15.31
C ILE A 268 -0.76 -22.31 16.53
N ARG A 269 -0.28 -21.07 16.68
CA ARG A 269 -0.56 -20.22 17.85
C ARG A 269 -2.06 -19.94 18.04
N SER A 270 -2.83 -19.85 16.96
CA SER A 270 -4.28 -19.61 17.03
C SER A 270 -5.10 -20.86 17.42
N GLY A 271 -4.47 -22.03 17.60
CA GLY A 271 -5.17 -23.27 17.97
C GLY A 271 -6.30 -23.64 16.99
N ASP A 272 -7.45 -24.02 17.51
CA ASP A 272 -8.61 -24.44 16.71
C ASP A 272 -9.43 -23.28 16.14
N LYS A 273 -9.32 -22.09 16.72
CA LYS A 273 -10.06 -20.88 16.34
C LYS A 273 -9.19 -19.97 15.45
N VAL A 274 -8.61 -20.52 14.39
CA VAL A 274 -7.80 -19.73 13.43
C VAL A 274 -8.67 -18.68 12.75
N SER A 275 -8.57 -17.44 13.21
CA SER A 275 -9.10 -16.27 12.53
C SER A 275 -8.11 -15.79 11.46
N LYS A 276 -8.63 -15.13 10.43
CA LYS A 276 -7.78 -14.44 9.46
C LYS A 276 -7.29 -13.16 10.16
N PRO A 277 -5.97 -12.97 10.36
CA PRO A 277 -5.46 -11.73 10.92
C PRO A 277 -5.76 -10.59 9.95
N SER A 278 -5.93 -9.40 10.51
CA SER A 278 -5.86 -8.15 9.75
C SER A 278 -4.51 -8.03 9.05
N PHE A 279 -4.42 -7.14 8.08
CA PHE A 279 -3.22 -7.03 7.29
C PHE A 279 -2.06 -6.42 8.07
N HIS A 280 -2.30 -5.46 8.97
CA HIS A 280 -1.24 -4.92 9.82
C HIS A 280 -0.68 -5.96 10.81
N GLU A 281 -1.52 -6.79 11.44
CA GLU A 281 -1.06 -7.92 12.27
C GLU A 281 -0.21 -8.90 11.44
N ALA A 282 -0.59 -9.12 10.17
CA ALA A 282 0.17 -9.96 9.28
C ALA A 282 1.51 -9.32 8.88
N VAL A 283 1.58 -7.99 8.73
CA VAL A 283 2.84 -7.27 8.53
C VAL A 283 3.71 -7.40 9.78
N LEU A 284 3.20 -7.12 10.98
CA LEU A 284 3.93 -7.27 12.24
C LEU A 284 4.47 -8.69 12.42
N GLY A 285 3.63 -9.71 12.18
CA GLY A 285 4.09 -11.10 12.21
C GLY A 285 5.21 -11.39 11.20
N SER A 286 5.19 -10.75 10.03
CA SER A 286 6.28 -10.86 9.05
C SER A 286 7.56 -10.18 9.55
N ARG A 287 7.45 -9.01 10.21
CA ARG A 287 8.57 -8.30 10.84
C ARG A 287 9.26 -9.18 11.88
N ARG A 288 8.47 -9.83 12.74
CA ARG A 288 8.95 -10.75 13.78
C ARG A 288 9.72 -11.93 13.23
N VAL A 289 9.18 -12.59 12.19
CA VAL A 289 9.85 -13.73 11.54
C VAL A 289 11.15 -13.28 10.88
N ARG A 290 11.16 -12.12 10.21
CA ARG A 290 12.37 -11.55 9.59
C ARG A 290 13.45 -11.30 10.64
N ALA A 291 13.11 -10.63 11.75
CA ALA A 291 14.04 -10.32 12.82
C ALA A 291 14.62 -11.59 13.47
N ALA A 292 13.78 -12.58 13.75
CA ALA A 292 14.22 -13.87 14.30
C ALA A 292 15.15 -14.64 13.34
N TRP A 293 14.81 -14.68 12.05
CA TRP A 293 15.61 -15.37 11.04
C TRP A 293 16.98 -14.70 10.84
N GLN A 294 17.03 -13.37 10.73
CA GLN A 294 18.28 -12.62 10.62
C GLN A 294 19.15 -12.77 11.87
N TYR A 295 18.55 -12.71 13.06
CA TYR A 295 19.26 -12.95 14.33
C TYR A 295 19.86 -14.35 14.39
N LEU A 296 19.08 -15.38 14.03
CA LEU A 296 19.56 -16.77 14.00
C LEU A 296 20.65 -16.98 12.95
N SER A 297 20.51 -16.41 11.75
CA SER A 297 21.52 -16.52 10.69
C SER A 297 22.90 -16.05 11.16
N LYS A 298 22.96 -15.02 12.03
CA LYS A 298 24.20 -14.49 12.60
C LYS A 298 24.72 -15.26 13.81
N ASN A 299 23.84 -15.83 14.64
CA ASN A 299 24.24 -16.46 15.91
C ASN A 299 24.32 -18.00 15.85
N ASP A 300 23.59 -18.63 14.93
CA ASP A 300 23.51 -20.08 14.75
C ASP A 300 23.23 -20.41 13.27
N THR A 301 24.25 -20.21 12.43
CA THR A 301 24.15 -20.38 10.98
C THR A 301 23.78 -21.81 10.59
N GLU A 302 24.39 -22.83 11.21
CA GLU A 302 24.14 -24.24 10.88
C GLU A 302 22.68 -24.65 11.14
N ARG A 303 22.11 -24.24 12.28
CA ARG A 303 20.69 -24.49 12.55
C ARG A 303 19.78 -23.74 11.59
N THR A 304 20.13 -22.50 11.26
CA THR A 304 19.36 -21.66 10.34
C THR A 304 19.29 -22.30 8.96
N ASP A 305 20.43 -22.71 8.41
CA ASP A 305 20.51 -23.31 7.07
C ASP A 305 19.72 -24.61 6.98
N ARG A 306 19.80 -25.46 8.02
CA ARG A 306 19.01 -26.71 8.09
C ARG A 306 17.51 -26.46 8.15
N LEU A 307 17.08 -25.49 8.97
CA LEU A 307 15.67 -25.14 9.10
C LEU A 307 15.15 -24.54 7.79
N GLU A 308 15.93 -23.67 7.15
CA GLU A 308 15.60 -23.06 5.88
C GLU A 308 15.47 -24.10 4.76
N ALA A 309 16.42 -25.04 4.65
CA ALA A 309 16.37 -26.12 3.68
C ALA A 309 15.12 -27.00 3.85
N ARG A 310 14.81 -27.40 5.10
CA ARG A 310 13.58 -28.17 5.41
C ARG A 310 12.32 -27.38 5.10
N PHE A 311 12.31 -26.08 5.40
CA PHE A 311 11.18 -25.20 5.13
C PHE A 311 10.96 -25.00 3.62
N LYS A 312 12.01 -24.76 2.83
CA LYS A 312 11.98 -24.66 1.37
C LYS A 312 11.47 -25.97 0.73
N SER A 313 11.95 -27.12 1.20
CA SER A 313 11.46 -28.42 0.73
C SER A 313 9.97 -28.63 1.05
N HIS A 314 9.54 -28.39 2.29
CA HIS A 314 8.12 -28.47 2.67
C HIS A 314 7.24 -27.51 1.88
N HIS A 315 7.75 -26.31 1.61
CA HIS A 315 7.08 -25.32 0.78
C HIS A 315 6.83 -25.85 -0.62
N HIS A 316 7.84 -26.43 -1.27
CA HIS A 316 7.73 -26.97 -2.62
C HIS A 316 6.67 -28.08 -2.71
N GLU A 317 6.63 -28.97 -1.71
CA GLU A 317 5.60 -30.01 -1.61
C GLU A 317 4.19 -29.42 -1.47
N MET A 318 4.02 -28.38 -0.64
CA MET A 318 2.73 -27.67 -0.49
C MET A 318 2.27 -26.98 -1.78
N GLU A 319 3.19 -26.48 -2.60
CA GLU A 319 2.88 -25.90 -3.90
C GLU A 319 2.44 -26.94 -4.93
N LYS A 320 3.15 -28.06 -4.99
CA LYS A 320 2.83 -29.19 -5.87
C LYS A 320 1.42 -29.71 -5.63
N ILE A 321 1.00 -29.78 -4.36
CA ILE A 321 -0.38 -30.19 -3.97
C ILE A 321 -1.39 -29.02 -3.97
N GLN A 322 -0.94 -27.79 -4.23
CA GLN A 322 -1.76 -26.56 -4.25
C GLN A 322 -2.60 -26.35 -2.99
N LEU A 323 -2.01 -26.60 -1.82
CA LEU A 323 -2.64 -26.37 -0.52
C LEU A 323 -2.01 -25.18 0.19
N ARG A 324 -2.82 -24.52 1.01
CA ARG A 324 -2.35 -23.47 1.93
C ARG A 324 -2.26 -24.00 3.36
N SER A 325 -1.36 -23.45 4.18
CA SER A 325 -1.12 -23.88 5.57
C SER A 325 -2.41 -23.99 6.40
N TRP A 326 -3.29 -22.98 6.36
CA TRP A 326 -4.55 -23.01 7.12
C TRP A 326 -5.57 -24.01 6.58
N GLU A 327 -5.39 -24.52 5.35
CA GLU A 327 -6.29 -25.52 4.76
C GLU A 327 -6.10 -26.89 5.40
N LEU A 328 -4.94 -27.16 6.00
CA LEU A 328 -4.62 -28.41 6.70
C LEU A 328 -5.34 -28.58 8.05
N LYS A 329 -5.67 -27.48 8.76
CA LYS A 329 -6.35 -27.54 10.06
C LYS A 329 -7.84 -27.91 9.96
N ASN A 330 -8.41 -28.51 11.02
CA ASN A 330 -9.84 -28.81 11.12
C ASN A 330 -10.38 -29.60 9.89
N ARG A 331 -9.61 -30.57 9.38
CA ARG A 331 -9.97 -31.35 8.18
C ARG A 331 -11.37 -31.94 8.29
N GLU A 332 -11.68 -32.60 9.42
CA GLU A 332 -12.98 -33.23 9.67
C GLU A 332 -14.16 -32.26 9.57
N LYS A 333 -14.03 -31.08 10.20
CA LYS A 333 -15.05 -30.02 10.11
C LYS A 333 -15.23 -29.54 8.66
N LYS A 334 -14.14 -29.43 7.91
CA LYS A 334 -14.15 -28.99 6.49
C LYS A 334 -14.72 -30.06 5.55
N THR A 335 -14.57 -31.35 5.87
CA THR A 335 -15.14 -32.47 5.11
C THR A 335 -16.54 -32.86 5.56
N SER A 336 -17.10 -32.18 6.57
CA SER A 336 -18.46 -32.46 7.06
C SER A 336 -19.53 -32.16 6.01
N LEU A 337 -20.66 -32.87 6.11
CA LEU A 337 -21.83 -32.66 5.25
C LEU A 337 -22.46 -31.27 5.50
N ASN A 338 -22.46 -30.81 6.74
CA ASN A 338 -22.89 -29.45 7.09
C ASN A 338 -22.06 -28.37 6.39
N ALA A 339 -20.74 -28.53 6.32
CA ALA A 339 -19.88 -27.61 5.59
C ALA A 339 -20.19 -27.63 4.08
N PHE A 340 -20.43 -28.81 3.51
CA PHE A 340 -20.84 -28.93 2.11
C PHE A 340 -22.17 -28.19 1.86
N THR A 341 -23.22 -28.52 2.60
CA THR A 341 -24.57 -27.92 2.48
C THR A 341 -24.53 -26.40 2.65
N LYS A 342 -23.79 -25.89 3.63
CA LYS A 342 -23.62 -24.44 3.83
C LYS A 342 -22.96 -23.76 2.64
N ASN A 343 -21.87 -24.33 2.12
CA ASN A 343 -21.16 -23.71 1.00
C ASN A 343 -21.96 -23.81 -0.32
N ILE A 344 -22.70 -24.91 -0.56
CA ILE A 344 -23.55 -24.99 -1.76
C ILE A 344 -24.72 -24.00 -1.68
N LEU A 345 -25.37 -23.85 -0.53
CA LEU A 345 -26.45 -22.85 -0.35
C LEU A 345 -25.95 -21.43 -0.59
N PHE A 346 -24.79 -21.05 -0.02
CA PHE A 346 -24.21 -19.73 -0.29
C PHE A 346 -23.78 -19.56 -1.74
N TRP A 347 -23.29 -20.62 -2.38
CA TRP A 347 -22.93 -20.59 -3.78
C TRP A 347 -24.16 -20.37 -4.66
N VAL A 348 -25.23 -21.16 -4.48
CA VAL A 348 -26.50 -21.03 -5.20
C VAL A 348 -27.11 -19.65 -4.97
N TRP A 349 -27.24 -19.21 -3.71
CA TRP A 349 -27.77 -17.89 -3.39
C TRP A 349 -26.99 -16.78 -4.10
N SER A 350 -25.66 -16.82 -4.03
CA SER A 350 -24.82 -15.79 -4.67
C SER A 350 -24.97 -15.84 -6.19
N ALA A 351 -25.00 -17.04 -6.78
CA ALA A 351 -25.17 -17.24 -8.21
C ALA A 351 -26.53 -16.72 -8.70
N SER A 352 -27.63 -16.98 -7.99
CA SER A 352 -28.98 -16.51 -8.34
C SER A 352 -29.04 -14.99 -8.42
N TRP A 353 -28.54 -14.28 -7.42
CA TRP A 353 -28.46 -12.81 -7.45
C TRP A 353 -27.51 -12.28 -8.52
N MET A 354 -26.45 -13.05 -8.81
CA MET A 354 -25.51 -12.73 -9.87
C MET A 354 -26.04 -12.99 -11.28
N LEU A 355 -27.10 -13.75 -11.47
CA LEU A 355 -27.77 -13.89 -12.78
C LEU A 355 -28.81 -12.78 -13.01
N GLY A 356 -29.19 -12.05 -11.97
CA GLY A 356 -30.20 -10.99 -12.01
C GLY A 356 -29.64 -9.58 -12.24
N LEU A 357 -30.44 -8.58 -11.85
CA LEU A 357 -30.20 -7.16 -12.10
C LEU A 357 -28.81 -6.68 -11.65
N VAL A 358 -28.30 -7.19 -10.52
CA VAL A 358 -27.05 -6.69 -9.91
C VAL A 358 -25.86 -6.88 -10.84
N THR A 359 -25.63 -8.10 -11.36
CA THR A 359 -24.48 -8.36 -12.23
C THR A 359 -24.68 -7.75 -13.60
N TRP A 360 -25.87 -7.83 -14.20
CA TRP A 360 -26.09 -7.24 -15.52
C TRP A 360 -25.89 -5.72 -15.50
N SER A 361 -26.41 -5.04 -14.47
CA SER A 361 -26.14 -3.61 -14.24
C SER A 361 -24.64 -3.34 -14.09
N ALA A 362 -23.94 -4.15 -13.28
CA ALA A 362 -22.50 -4.00 -13.08
C ALA A 362 -21.71 -4.24 -14.38
N MET A 363 -22.06 -5.25 -15.18
CA MET A 363 -21.38 -5.57 -16.43
C MET A 363 -21.59 -4.48 -17.48
N ILE A 364 -22.80 -3.95 -17.62
CA ILE A 364 -23.08 -2.81 -18.51
C ILE A 364 -22.28 -1.58 -18.06
N ALA A 365 -22.29 -1.29 -16.75
CA ALA A 365 -21.63 -0.12 -16.20
C ALA A 365 -20.09 -0.22 -16.17
N THR A 366 -19.51 -1.42 -16.14
CA THR A 366 -18.06 -1.59 -15.88
C THR A 366 -17.31 -2.41 -16.92
N GLY A 367 -17.99 -3.27 -17.68
CA GLY A 367 -17.36 -4.24 -18.59
C GLY A 367 -16.54 -3.58 -19.69
N ILE A 368 -17.11 -2.61 -20.40
CA ILE A 368 -16.41 -1.89 -21.48
C ILE A 368 -15.22 -1.09 -20.93
N PRO A 369 -15.38 -0.24 -19.89
CA PRO A 369 -14.24 0.44 -19.28
C PRO A 369 -13.15 -0.51 -18.80
N TYR A 370 -13.51 -1.63 -18.18
CA TYR A 370 -12.55 -2.64 -17.74
C TYR A 370 -11.72 -3.20 -18.90
N LEU A 371 -12.37 -3.56 -20.01
CA LEU A 371 -11.67 -4.08 -21.20
C LEU A 371 -10.74 -3.03 -21.80
N ILE A 372 -11.20 -1.79 -21.93
CA ILE A 372 -10.36 -0.69 -22.46
C ILE A 372 -9.16 -0.44 -21.54
N VAL A 373 -9.37 -0.34 -20.22
CA VAL A 373 -8.27 -0.18 -19.26
C VAL A 373 -7.29 -1.34 -19.36
N ARG A 374 -7.78 -2.58 -19.44
CA ARG A 374 -6.94 -3.77 -19.61
C ARG A 374 -6.10 -3.68 -20.89
N LEU A 375 -6.69 -3.30 -22.02
CA LEU A 375 -5.98 -3.13 -23.28
C LEU A 375 -4.91 -2.05 -23.21
N LEU A 376 -5.24 -0.87 -22.68
CA LEU A 376 -4.31 0.26 -22.55
C LEU A 376 -3.15 -0.05 -21.60
N VAL A 377 -3.43 -0.68 -20.46
CA VAL A 377 -2.41 -1.10 -19.49
C VAL A 377 -1.52 -2.18 -20.08
N ASN A 378 -2.08 -3.21 -20.72
CA ASN A 378 -1.29 -4.26 -21.35
C ASN A 378 -0.39 -3.70 -22.46
N LYS A 379 -0.88 -2.74 -23.25
CA LYS A 379 -0.07 -2.07 -24.27
C LYS A 379 1.11 -1.32 -23.65
N LYS A 380 0.90 -0.59 -22.55
CA LYS A 380 1.98 0.13 -21.86
C LYS A 380 2.96 -0.79 -21.14
N ALA A 381 2.46 -1.85 -20.51
CA ALA A 381 3.24 -2.79 -19.71
C ALA A 381 4.18 -3.69 -20.56
N ARG A 382 4.07 -3.66 -21.89
CA ARG A 382 5.05 -4.28 -22.80
C ARG A 382 6.43 -3.64 -22.69
N ASN A 383 6.51 -2.35 -22.36
CA ASN A 383 7.78 -1.70 -22.07
C ASN A 383 8.18 -1.98 -20.62
N GLU A 384 9.39 -2.50 -20.40
CA GLU A 384 9.86 -2.88 -19.07
C GLU A 384 9.89 -1.70 -18.09
N GLU A 385 10.28 -0.51 -18.57
CA GLU A 385 10.28 0.75 -17.80
C GLU A 385 8.90 1.11 -17.22
N HIS A 386 7.82 0.59 -17.79
CA HIS A 386 6.45 0.87 -17.38
C HIS A 386 5.86 -0.21 -16.47
N LYS A 387 6.56 -1.33 -16.23
CA LYS A 387 6.06 -2.43 -15.39
C LYS A 387 5.80 -1.98 -13.94
N ALA A 388 6.69 -1.18 -13.36
CA ALA A 388 6.51 -0.61 -12.02
C ALA A 388 5.28 0.32 -11.92
N GLY A 389 4.81 0.88 -13.05
CA GLY A 389 3.67 1.79 -13.11
C GLY A 389 2.31 1.13 -13.34
N VAL A 390 2.21 -0.20 -13.44
CA VAL A 390 0.97 -0.89 -13.84
C VAL A 390 -0.23 -0.53 -12.97
N GLY A 391 -0.05 -0.53 -11.64
CA GLY A 391 -1.10 -0.14 -10.69
C GLY A 391 -1.56 1.31 -10.90
N SER A 392 -0.59 2.21 -11.12
CA SER A 392 -0.85 3.63 -11.39
C SER A 392 -1.65 3.85 -12.68
N PHE A 393 -1.32 3.13 -13.75
CA PHE A 393 -2.05 3.24 -15.01
C PHE A 393 -3.47 2.71 -14.91
N LYS A 394 -3.68 1.58 -14.22
CA LYS A 394 -5.02 1.05 -13.95
C LYS A 394 -5.87 2.11 -13.25
N LEU A 395 -5.35 2.70 -12.18
CA LEU A 395 -6.06 3.69 -11.41
C LEU A 395 -6.35 4.97 -12.21
N LEU A 396 -5.34 5.52 -12.88
CA LEU A 396 -5.47 6.77 -13.65
C LEU A 396 -6.47 6.63 -14.80
N TYR A 397 -6.39 5.54 -15.57
CA TYR A 397 -7.34 5.30 -16.66
C TYR A 397 -8.74 5.03 -16.13
N SER A 398 -8.88 4.33 -15.00
CA SER A 398 -10.17 4.10 -14.36
C SER A 398 -10.84 5.40 -13.92
N ILE A 399 -10.10 6.32 -13.28
CA ILE A 399 -10.63 7.62 -12.82
C ILE A 399 -11.15 8.46 -13.99
N GLY A 400 -10.48 8.40 -15.15
CA GLY A 400 -10.93 9.13 -16.35
C GLY A 400 -12.09 8.45 -17.07
N LEU A 401 -11.99 7.13 -17.32
CA LEU A 401 -12.89 6.43 -18.24
C LEU A 401 -14.24 6.07 -17.63
N TYR A 402 -14.28 5.64 -16.37
CA TYR A 402 -15.51 5.14 -15.76
C TYR A 402 -16.59 6.23 -15.64
N PRO A 403 -16.31 7.45 -15.16
CA PRO A 403 -17.33 8.49 -15.07
C PRO A 403 -17.94 8.87 -16.43
N ILE A 404 -17.10 8.95 -17.48
CA ILE A 404 -17.55 9.23 -18.85
C ILE A 404 -18.48 8.11 -19.34
N TRP A 405 -18.06 6.85 -19.15
CA TRP A 405 -18.85 5.69 -19.55
C TRP A 405 -20.16 5.58 -18.76
N TRP A 406 -20.13 5.86 -17.46
CA TRP A 406 -21.32 5.84 -16.60
C TRP A 406 -22.33 6.89 -17.03
N LEU A 407 -21.89 8.11 -17.33
CA LEU A 407 -22.77 9.16 -17.83
C LEU A 407 -23.36 8.75 -19.19
N PHE A 408 -22.53 8.29 -20.11
CA PHE A 408 -22.97 7.84 -21.43
C PHE A 408 -24.00 6.71 -21.36
N THR A 409 -23.72 5.66 -20.58
CA THR A 409 -24.61 4.51 -20.44
C THR A 409 -25.88 4.83 -19.64
N ALA A 410 -25.80 5.72 -18.64
CA ALA A 410 -26.99 6.18 -17.93
C ALA A 410 -27.94 6.97 -18.84
N LEU A 411 -27.42 7.89 -19.65
CA LEU A 411 -28.22 8.68 -20.59
C LEU A 411 -28.84 7.81 -21.68
N THR A 412 -28.04 6.96 -22.33
CA THR A 412 -28.52 6.09 -23.41
C THR A 412 -29.53 5.07 -22.90
N LEU A 413 -29.27 4.40 -21.77
CA LEU A 413 -30.17 3.38 -21.25
C LEU A 413 -31.43 4.00 -20.62
N GLY A 414 -31.33 5.15 -19.96
CA GLY A 414 -32.51 5.86 -19.46
C GLY A 414 -33.43 6.29 -20.59
N TRP A 415 -32.88 6.85 -21.68
CA TRP A 415 -33.65 7.14 -22.89
C TRP A 415 -34.27 5.88 -23.49
N LEU A 416 -33.49 4.80 -23.64
CA LEU A 416 -33.97 3.56 -24.24
C LEU A 416 -35.09 2.89 -23.43
N ILE A 417 -35.04 2.96 -22.10
CA ILE A 417 -36.03 2.33 -21.22
C ILE A 417 -37.31 3.18 -21.08
N ALA A 418 -37.18 4.51 -21.05
CA ALA A 418 -38.28 5.38 -20.59
C ALA A 418 -38.73 6.45 -21.60
N SER A 419 -38.03 6.64 -22.72
CA SER A 419 -38.49 7.55 -23.77
C SER A 419 -39.64 6.93 -24.56
N THR A 420 -40.68 7.71 -24.83
CA THR A 420 -41.79 7.31 -25.70
C THR A 420 -41.37 7.11 -27.15
N SER A 421 -40.27 7.74 -27.58
CA SER A 421 -39.70 7.56 -28.92
C SER A 421 -38.70 6.40 -29.00
N SER A 422 -38.56 5.60 -27.94
CA SER A 422 -37.64 4.47 -27.92
C SER A 422 -38.20 3.28 -28.71
N PRO A 423 -37.40 2.62 -29.55
CA PRO A 423 -37.81 1.40 -30.27
C PRO A 423 -38.22 0.24 -29.34
N ILE A 424 -37.80 0.25 -28.08
CA ILE A 424 -38.15 -0.81 -27.12
C ILE A 424 -39.63 -0.71 -26.68
N GLN A 425 -40.25 0.47 -26.76
CA GLN A 425 -41.67 0.64 -26.37
C GLN A 425 -42.62 -0.09 -27.32
N ASP A 426 -42.21 -0.31 -28.56
CA ASP A 426 -43.00 -1.03 -29.57
C ASP A 426 -42.90 -2.56 -29.44
N ILE A 427 -42.02 -3.06 -28.56
CA ILE A 427 -41.83 -4.50 -28.33
C ILE A 427 -42.82 -4.96 -27.25
N SER A 428 -43.64 -5.96 -27.58
CA SER A 428 -44.58 -6.62 -26.65
C SER A 428 -43.85 -7.49 -25.62
N LEU A 429 -43.07 -6.86 -24.74
CA LEU A 429 -42.34 -7.57 -23.69
C LEU A 429 -43.31 -8.04 -22.60
N PRO A 430 -43.26 -9.31 -22.19
CA PRO A 430 -44.10 -9.83 -21.11
C PRO A 430 -43.65 -9.20 -19.78
N GLY A 431 -44.44 -8.25 -19.26
CA GLY A 431 -44.25 -7.69 -17.94
C GLY A 431 -44.76 -6.25 -17.79
N MET A 432 -45.22 -5.91 -16.58
CA MET A 432 -45.73 -4.57 -16.26
C MET A 432 -44.61 -3.53 -16.03
N ILE A 433 -43.35 -3.94 -16.02
CA ILE A 433 -42.22 -3.12 -15.55
C ILE A 433 -41.87 -2.03 -16.56
N LEU A 434 -41.75 -2.36 -17.84
CA LEU A 434 -41.38 -1.40 -18.88
C LEU A 434 -42.44 -0.31 -19.11
N PRO A 435 -43.74 -0.64 -19.23
CA PRO A 435 -44.79 0.38 -19.32
C PRO A 435 -44.82 1.30 -18.10
N MET A 436 -44.58 0.77 -16.89
CA MET A 436 -44.49 1.58 -15.68
C MET A 436 -43.29 2.54 -15.72
N LEU A 437 -42.11 2.07 -16.13
CA LEU A 437 -40.90 2.91 -16.24
C LEU A 437 -41.02 3.99 -17.32
N ALA A 438 -41.78 3.75 -18.40
CA ALA A 438 -42.05 4.74 -19.44
C ALA A 438 -42.85 5.95 -18.95
N THR A 439 -43.55 5.85 -17.82
CA THR A 439 -44.24 6.99 -17.20
C THR A 439 -43.28 7.97 -16.51
N ILE A 440 -42.04 7.54 -16.23
CA ILE A 440 -41.04 8.35 -15.53
C ILE A 440 -40.21 9.11 -16.59
N PRO A 441 -39.95 10.42 -16.41
CA PRO A 441 -39.07 11.15 -17.31
C PRO A 441 -37.73 10.45 -17.47
N TRP A 442 -37.32 10.19 -18.71
CA TRP A 442 -36.11 9.39 -18.98
C TRP A 442 -34.84 9.98 -18.37
N MET A 443 -34.75 11.31 -18.23
CA MET A 443 -33.64 11.98 -17.56
C MET A 443 -33.55 11.62 -16.07
N LEU A 444 -34.70 11.46 -15.41
CA LEU A 444 -34.75 11.02 -14.01
C LEU A 444 -34.31 9.56 -13.90
N VAL A 445 -34.74 8.71 -14.83
CA VAL A 445 -34.27 7.32 -14.92
C VAL A 445 -32.75 7.29 -15.12
N SER A 446 -32.20 8.08 -16.04
CA SER A 446 -30.76 8.23 -16.23
C SER A 446 -30.03 8.66 -14.96
N PHE A 447 -30.56 9.63 -14.22
CA PHE A 447 -29.96 10.07 -12.96
C PHE A 447 -29.94 8.94 -11.91
N VAL A 448 -31.04 8.20 -11.76
CA VAL A 448 -31.11 7.03 -10.87
C VAL A 448 -30.09 5.97 -11.29
N LEU A 449 -29.99 5.67 -12.59
CA LEU A 449 -29.01 4.73 -13.13
C LEU A 449 -27.57 5.15 -12.83
N LEU A 450 -27.26 6.44 -12.99
CA LEU A 450 -25.94 6.99 -12.69
C LEU A 450 -25.52 6.76 -11.23
N LEU A 451 -26.46 6.86 -10.28
CA LEU A 451 -26.24 6.54 -8.87
C LEU A 451 -26.20 5.02 -8.62
N TRP A 452 -26.97 4.24 -9.39
CA TRP A 452 -27.06 2.79 -9.26
C TRP A 452 -25.79 2.05 -9.76
N TRP A 453 -25.10 2.56 -10.77
CA TRP A 453 -23.88 1.97 -11.32
C TRP A 453 -22.80 1.63 -10.27
N PRO A 454 -22.32 2.57 -9.44
CA PRO A 454 -21.35 2.25 -8.40
C PRO A 454 -21.90 1.29 -7.34
N ILE A 455 -23.22 1.33 -7.05
CA ILE A 455 -23.87 0.46 -6.06
C ILE A 455 -23.90 -0.98 -6.58
N SER A 456 -24.38 -1.19 -7.80
CA SER A 456 -24.46 -2.51 -8.42
C SER A 456 -23.09 -3.14 -8.58
N ALA A 457 -22.06 -2.38 -8.97
CA ALA A 457 -20.69 -2.85 -9.04
C ALA A 457 -20.17 -3.32 -7.66
N ARG A 458 -20.42 -2.56 -6.58
CA ARG A 458 -20.04 -2.95 -5.21
C ARG A 458 -20.77 -4.21 -4.75
N LEU A 459 -22.06 -4.32 -5.03
CA LEU A 459 -22.86 -5.51 -4.71
C LEU A 459 -22.37 -6.74 -5.48
N HIS A 460 -22.09 -6.59 -6.78
CA HIS A 460 -21.52 -7.63 -7.61
C HIS A 460 -20.19 -8.15 -7.03
N LEU A 461 -19.27 -7.25 -6.64
CA LEU A 461 -18.00 -7.66 -6.02
C LEU A 461 -18.20 -8.44 -4.71
N LYS A 462 -19.17 -8.04 -3.87
CA LYS A 462 -19.50 -8.77 -2.63
C LYS A 462 -20.07 -10.17 -2.93
N LEU A 463 -20.98 -10.27 -3.89
CA LEU A 463 -21.57 -11.55 -4.30
C LEU A 463 -20.52 -12.46 -4.94
N TYR A 464 -19.69 -11.93 -5.84
CA TYR A 464 -18.60 -12.67 -6.48
C TYR A 464 -17.59 -13.19 -5.45
N GLY A 465 -17.20 -12.35 -4.48
CA GLY A 465 -16.32 -12.79 -3.38
C GLY A 465 -16.90 -13.94 -2.56
N ARG A 466 -18.21 -13.90 -2.26
CA ARG A 466 -18.91 -14.99 -1.55
C ARG A 466 -19.01 -16.25 -2.41
N LEU A 467 -19.35 -16.11 -3.70
CA LEU A 467 -19.40 -17.19 -4.67
C LEU A 467 -18.05 -17.90 -4.77
N CYS A 468 -16.95 -17.16 -5.00
CA CYS A 468 -15.60 -17.69 -5.10
C CYS A 468 -15.14 -18.38 -3.82
N LYS A 469 -15.43 -17.80 -2.64
CA LYS A 469 -15.09 -18.42 -1.35
C LYS A 469 -15.83 -19.74 -1.17
N SER A 470 -17.12 -19.77 -1.47
CA SER A 470 -17.96 -20.97 -1.37
C SER A 470 -17.50 -22.04 -2.35
N TRP A 471 -17.23 -21.67 -3.60
CA TRP A 471 -16.67 -22.57 -4.62
C TRP A 471 -15.31 -23.14 -4.24
N ARG A 472 -14.41 -22.31 -3.70
CA ARG A 472 -13.11 -22.77 -3.21
C ARG A 472 -13.26 -23.78 -2.07
N ASN A 473 -14.18 -23.53 -1.14
CA ASN A 473 -14.44 -24.45 -0.03
C ASN A 473 -15.05 -25.77 -0.52
N LEU A 474 -15.94 -25.75 -1.52
CA LEU A 474 -16.48 -26.96 -2.15
C LEU A 474 -15.38 -27.77 -2.85
N ARG A 475 -14.52 -27.11 -3.64
CA ARG A 475 -13.35 -27.78 -4.25
C ARG A 475 -12.40 -28.35 -3.20
N LEU A 476 -12.17 -27.62 -2.11
CA LEU A 476 -11.36 -28.11 -0.99
C LEU A 476 -12.00 -29.35 -0.36
N TRP A 477 -13.33 -29.37 -0.18
CA TRP A 477 -14.06 -30.53 0.35
C TRP A 477 -13.78 -31.80 -0.47
N PHE A 478 -13.85 -31.73 -1.81
CA PHE A 478 -13.53 -32.86 -2.68
C PHE A 478 -12.06 -33.26 -2.60
N ARG A 479 -11.14 -32.28 -2.63
CA ARG A 479 -9.68 -32.52 -2.55
C ARG A 479 -9.29 -33.21 -1.25
N LEU A 480 -9.85 -32.79 -0.11
CA LEU A 480 -9.57 -33.41 1.19
C LEU A 480 -10.03 -34.87 1.29
N ARG A 481 -10.87 -35.33 0.35
CA ARG A 481 -11.43 -36.69 0.26
C ARG A 481 -10.86 -37.53 -0.89
N SER A 482 -10.00 -36.99 -1.76
CA SER A 482 -9.56 -37.70 -2.97
C SER A 482 -8.63 -38.89 -2.73
N GLY A 483 -8.09 -39.05 -1.50
CA GLY A 483 -7.13 -40.10 -1.16
C GLY A 483 -5.73 -39.94 -1.76
N GLN A 484 -5.50 -38.88 -2.56
CA GLN A 484 -4.24 -38.66 -3.30
C GLN A 484 -3.08 -38.13 -2.44
N VAL A 485 -3.36 -37.68 -1.21
CA VAL A 485 -2.38 -37.03 -0.33
C VAL A 485 -2.26 -37.85 0.95
N GLN A 486 -1.02 -38.16 1.35
CA GLN A 486 -0.73 -38.76 2.66
C GLN A 486 -0.90 -37.71 3.76
N TRP A 487 -2.14 -37.53 4.22
CA TRP A 487 -2.52 -36.42 5.10
C TRP A 487 -1.82 -36.45 6.44
N GLU A 488 -1.65 -37.61 7.05
CA GLU A 488 -1.02 -37.74 8.37
C GLU A 488 0.44 -37.28 8.33
N THR A 489 1.21 -37.78 7.37
CA THR A 489 2.61 -37.38 7.14
C THR A 489 2.73 -35.88 6.85
N LEU A 490 1.86 -35.34 5.99
CA LEU A 490 1.89 -33.92 5.63
C LEU A 490 1.56 -33.02 6.83
N ILE A 491 0.51 -33.36 7.58
CA ILE A 491 0.09 -32.58 8.76
C ILE A 491 1.15 -32.67 9.85
N SER A 492 1.72 -33.86 10.09
CA SER A 492 2.80 -34.07 11.06
C SER A 492 4.02 -33.21 10.71
N SER A 493 4.53 -33.32 9.48
CA SER A 493 5.69 -32.54 9.00
C SER A 493 5.45 -31.04 9.09
N HIS A 494 4.24 -30.59 8.70
CA HIS A 494 3.85 -29.19 8.79
C HIS A 494 3.83 -28.68 10.24
N ASN A 495 3.26 -29.47 11.15
CA ASN A 495 3.14 -29.11 12.55
C ASN A 495 4.50 -29.08 13.24
N ILE A 496 5.37 -30.06 12.98
CA ILE A 496 6.74 -30.09 13.53
C ILE A 496 7.50 -28.83 13.13
N LEU A 497 7.54 -28.50 11.84
CA LEU A 497 8.22 -27.29 11.35
C LEU A 497 7.63 -26.01 11.94
N ALA A 498 6.30 -25.91 11.98
CA ALA A 498 5.63 -24.74 12.52
C ALA A 498 5.84 -24.58 14.03
N GLN A 499 5.90 -25.70 14.79
CA GLN A 499 6.14 -25.70 16.23
C GLN A 499 7.59 -25.33 16.53
N GLU A 500 8.54 -25.84 15.76
CA GLU A 500 9.95 -25.49 15.86
C GLU A 500 10.17 -23.99 15.63
N MET A 501 9.60 -23.42 14.56
CA MET A 501 9.65 -21.98 14.31
C MET A 501 8.94 -21.15 15.39
N ALA A 502 7.80 -21.63 15.91
CA ALA A 502 7.09 -20.94 16.99
C ALA A 502 7.91 -20.95 18.28
N SER A 503 8.51 -22.08 18.64
CA SER A 503 9.35 -22.24 19.83
C SER A 503 10.61 -21.37 19.78
N ILE A 504 11.24 -21.25 18.61
CA ILE A 504 12.31 -20.25 18.38
C ILE A 504 11.81 -18.85 18.72
N GLY A 505 10.64 -18.48 18.20
CA GLY A 505 10.06 -17.16 18.45
C GLY A 505 9.61 -16.93 19.89
N ASP A 506 9.32 -17.98 20.66
CA ASP A 506 8.95 -17.90 22.08
C ASP A 506 10.19 -17.66 22.96
N GLY A 507 11.35 -18.17 22.55
CA GLY A 507 12.64 -17.96 23.22
C GLY A 507 13.30 -16.59 22.94
N LEU A 508 12.67 -15.75 22.11
CA LEU A 508 13.19 -14.45 21.71
C LEU A 508 12.22 -13.33 22.10
N VAL A 509 12.78 -12.16 22.43
CA VAL A 509 12.06 -10.89 22.49
C VAL A 509 12.04 -10.31 21.08
N LEU A 510 10.85 -10.15 20.50
CA LEU A 510 10.63 -9.80 19.09
C LEU A 510 9.72 -8.57 18.94
N PRO A 511 9.71 -7.91 17.77
CA PRO A 511 8.86 -6.75 17.51
C PRO A 511 7.40 -6.93 17.93
N GLY A 512 6.89 -6.00 18.73
CA GLY A 512 5.52 -6.01 19.26
C GLY A 512 5.31 -6.85 20.53
N ASP A 513 6.36 -7.46 21.10
CA ASP A 513 6.30 -7.94 22.48
C ASP A 513 6.27 -6.76 23.46
N SER A 514 5.74 -6.94 24.67
CA SER A 514 5.65 -5.86 25.67
C SER A 514 7.00 -5.37 26.18
N ASP A 515 8.00 -6.24 26.14
CA ASP A 515 9.40 -5.99 26.51
C ASP A 515 10.29 -5.63 25.30
N TRP A 516 9.68 -5.47 24.11
CA TRP A 516 10.40 -5.04 22.91
C TRP A 516 10.80 -3.57 23.01
N ILE A 517 12.06 -3.28 22.67
CA ILE A 517 12.58 -1.93 22.51
C ILE A 517 12.94 -1.75 21.04
N ASP A 518 12.28 -0.81 20.37
CA ASP A 518 12.56 -0.53 18.96
C ASP A 518 14.02 -0.08 18.75
N PRO A 519 14.64 -0.46 17.62
CA PRO A 519 16.02 -0.11 17.33
C PRO A 519 16.22 1.40 17.28
N PRO A 520 17.36 1.91 17.80
CA PRO A 520 17.75 3.31 17.63
C PRO A 520 18.03 3.61 16.15
N SER A 521 18.16 4.89 15.80
CA SER A 521 18.16 5.27 14.39
C SER A 521 19.39 4.73 13.68
N GLY A 522 19.19 4.07 12.54
CA GLY A 522 20.27 3.41 11.80
C GLY A 522 20.60 2.00 12.25
N LYS A 523 19.76 1.36 13.06
CA LYS A 523 19.87 -0.05 13.46
C LYS A 523 18.69 -0.87 12.92
N ASP A 524 18.92 -2.13 12.55
CA ASP A 524 17.85 -3.05 12.10
C ASP A 524 17.22 -3.79 13.30
N ASP A 525 16.05 -4.39 13.10
CA ASP A 525 15.29 -5.08 14.14
C ASP A 525 16.08 -6.25 14.74
N TRP A 526 16.80 -7.03 13.92
CA TRP A 526 17.51 -8.22 14.39
C TRP A 526 18.65 -7.90 15.38
N GLU A 527 19.20 -6.69 15.34
CA GLU A 527 20.25 -6.23 16.27
C GLU A 527 19.71 -6.00 17.69
N MET A 528 18.39 -5.82 17.82
CA MET A 528 17.71 -5.61 19.10
C MET A 528 17.07 -6.88 19.67
N VAL A 529 17.10 -7.98 18.91
CA VAL A 529 16.58 -9.28 19.34
C VAL A 529 17.44 -9.79 20.49
N LYS A 530 16.78 -10.22 21.56
CA LYS A 530 17.40 -10.79 22.76
C LYS A 530 16.75 -12.13 23.10
N LEU A 531 17.50 -12.99 23.79
CA LEU A 531 16.92 -14.18 24.41
C LEU A 531 15.97 -13.75 25.53
N ARG A 532 14.78 -14.35 25.57
CA ARG A 532 13.84 -14.16 26.67
C ARG A 532 14.43 -14.86 27.90
N SER A 533 14.61 -14.14 28.98
CA SER A 533 15.07 -14.70 30.26
C SER A 533 14.11 -15.82 30.67
N SER A 534 14.67 -16.98 31.01
CA SER A 534 13.91 -18.08 31.59
C SER A 534 13.60 -17.71 33.03
N ASP A 535 12.43 -17.12 33.27
CA ASP A 535 11.90 -17.00 34.63
C ASP A 535 11.46 -18.37 35.17
#